data_AF-A0A818W3B9-F1
#
_entry.id   AF-A0A818W3B9-F1
#
_cell.length_a   1.000
_cell.length_b   1.000
_cell.length_c   1.000
_cell.angle_alpha   90.00
_cell.angle_beta   90.00
_cell.angle_gamma   90.00
#
_symmetry.space_group_name_H-M   'P 1'
#
loop_
_entity.id
_entity.type
_entity.pdbx_description
1 polymer ?
#
loop_
_entity_poly.entity_id
_entity_poly.type
_entity_poly.pdbx_seq_one_letter_code
_entity_poly.pdbx_strand_id
1 'polypeptide(L)'
;MIPLISVFLLFGLNSIVNGFVCMNDGHFANPDDKHSFFQCSFGTPYLMQCPPTLVWSQDKYTCDYDAFQPIISCDDNKVVNCRENSKWSSDGIAFVGQDIKFGSDSLHLGAPFGVFIDTEHGNNIYVADTDNHRVQKFLHGSLTSGGITVAGGNSRGNASNQLDRPSSIYVDKDENVYVADNENNRVQLWAKGATSGITVAGGHGKGKALNQIGACQGIFVHEKTKTLYVSDFYNDRVVKWTEGSHEGIIVAGSGTSGSKANQLTAPRGIFVDQCETIYVTDPWNNRVQKWKKDATEGITVAGGNGKGSDLNQLNFPWDVQVDQYNNIYIMDTDNSRVVKWSSNQLSGEIILGGNGSGIKSNQFKQAHSLALDKQGNIFVTERLNHRVQMFQIDNQTITC
;
A
#
# COMPACT_ATOMS: atom_id res chain seq x y z
N MET A 1 14.84 -78.96 7.51
CA MET A 1 13.58 -78.41 6.96
C MET A 1 13.39 -77.02 7.53
N ILE A 2 13.19 -76.04 6.65
CA ILE A 2 13.07 -74.60 6.88
C ILE A 2 11.67 -74.30 7.47
N PRO A 3 11.50 -73.39 8.46
CA PRO A 3 10.21 -72.77 8.71
C PRO A 3 10.08 -71.41 7.98
N LEU A 4 8.88 -71.15 7.45
CA LEU A 4 8.53 -69.92 6.75
C LEU A 4 8.51 -68.70 7.68
N ILE A 5 8.94 -67.59 7.09
CA ILE A 5 9.11 -66.23 7.62
C ILE A 5 7.75 -65.55 7.86
N SER A 6 7.59 -64.91 9.02
CA SER A 6 6.63 -63.82 9.22
C SER A 6 7.35 -62.49 8.97
N VAL A 7 6.89 -61.70 8.00
CA VAL A 7 7.34 -60.32 7.80
C VAL A 7 6.37 -59.40 8.53
N PHE A 8 6.72 -58.97 9.74
CA PHE A 8 6.19 -57.76 10.33
C PHE A 8 7.15 -56.61 9.94
N LEU A 9 6.69 -55.71 9.07
CA LEU A 9 7.32 -54.42 8.84
C LEU A 9 7.21 -53.59 10.11
N LEU A 10 8.34 -53.37 10.80
CA LEU A 10 8.45 -52.33 11.82
C LEU A 10 8.39 -50.95 11.14
N PHE A 11 7.27 -50.24 11.29
CA PHE A 11 7.29 -48.79 11.22
C PHE A 11 7.83 -48.26 12.56
N GLY A 12 8.99 -47.60 12.52
CA GLY A 12 9.52 -46.87 13.66
C GLY A 12 8.55 -45.76 14.06
N LEU A 13 8.26 -45.66 15.35
CA LEU A 13 7.53 -44.55 15.95
C LEU A 13 8.37 -43.27 15.80
N ASN A 14 8.01 -42.38 14.88
CA ASN A 14 8.59 -41.04 14.83
C ASN A 14 8.02 -40.20 15.99
N SER A 15 8.90 -39.58 16.75
CA SER A 15 8.56 -38.70 17.87
C SER A 15 8.01 -37.36 17.35
N ILE A 16 6.95 -36.84 17.99
CA ILE A 16 6.28 -35.59 17.60
C ILE A 16 6.53 -34.52 18.68
N VAL A 17 6.97 -33.33 18.29
CA VAL A 17 7.07 -32.15 19.17
C VAL A 17 6.36 -30.99 18.47
N ASN A 18 5.36 -30.39 19.14
CA ASN A 18 4.53 -29.31 18.58
C ASN A 18 3.97 -29.59 17.17
N GLY A 19 3.55 -30.83 16.90
CA GLY A 19 3.01 -31.23 15.59
C GLY A 19 4.06 -31.41 14.48
N PHE A 20 5.34 -31.15 14.74
CA PHE A 20 6.43 -31.33 13.79
C PHE A 20 7.00 -32.76 13.82
N VAL A 21 7.30 -33.32 12.64
CA VAL A 21 7.86 -34.67 12.45
C VAL A 21 9.14 -34.58 11.62
N CYS A 22 10.22 -35.15 12.14
CA CYS A 22 11.49 -35.23 11.41
C CYS A 22 11.41 -36.24 10.26
N MET A 23 11.66 -35.78 9.03
CA MET A 23 11.81 -36.68 7.88
C MET A 23 13.25 -37.17 7.72
N ASN A 24 14.24 -36.35 8.08
CA ASN A 24 15.68 -36.63 8.08
C ASN A 24 16.36 -35.86 9.21
N ASP A 25 17.60 -36.20 9.54
CA ASP A 25 18.43 -35.43 10.47
C ASP A 25 18.86 -34.10 9.85
N GLY A 26 18.91 -33.05 10.67
CA GLY A 26 19.23 -31.69 10.20
C GLY A 26 18.53 -30.60 10.99
N HIS A 27 18.60 -29.37 10.50
CA HIS A 27 17.90 -28.23 11.08
C HIS A 27 16.78 -27.74 10.14
N PHE A 28 15.62 -27.46 10.70
CA PHE A 28 14.41 -27.12 9.98
C PHE A 28 13.72 -25.91 10.60
N ALA A 29 13.12 -25.06 9.78
CA ALA A 29 12.36 -23.91 10.28
C ALA A 29 11.22 -24.35 11.20
N ASN A 30 10.98 -23.57 12.26
CA ASN A 30 9.72 -23.64 12.99
C ASN A 30 8.68 -22.79 12.25
N PRO A 31 7.59 -23.36 11.72
CA PRO A 31 6.55 -22.60 11.02
C PRO A 31 5.76 -21.66 11.94
N ASP A 32 5.76 -21.92 13.25
CA ASP A 32 4.93 -21.17 14.22
C ASP A 32 5.68 -20.01 14.88
N ASP A 33 7.02 -20.02 14.87
CA ASP A 33 7.84 -18.98 15.50
C ASP A 33 9.21 -18.82 14.82
N LYS A 34 9.41 -17.68 14.15
CA LYS A 34 10.64 -17.33 13.44
C LYS A 34 11.88 -17.20 14.33
N HIS A 35 11.72 -17.09 15.65
CA HIS A 35 12.82 -17.03 16.61
C HIS A 35 13.26 -18.42 17.10
N SER A 36 12.78 -19.49 16.46
CA SER A 36 13.10 -20.86 16.83
C SER A 36 13.20 -21.77 15.61
N PHE A 37 13.78 -22.94 15.79
CA PHE A 37 13.97 -23.95 14.75
C PHE A 37 13.96 -25.35 15.35
N PHE A 38 13.70 -26.37 14.52
CA PHE A 38 13.77 -27.77 14.92
C PHE A 38 15.11 -28.38 14.54
N GLN A 39 15.83 -28.94 15.51
CA GLN A 39 16.95 -29.83 15.28
C GLN A 39 16.46 -31.28 15.31
N CYS A 40 16.65 -32.00 14.21
CA CYS A 40 16.31 -33.41 14.09
C CYS A 40 17.56 -34.27 14.26
N SER A 41 17.49 -35.24 15.17
CA SER A 41 18.51 -36.28 15.32
C SER A 41 17.86 -37.64 15.55
N PHE A 42 18.23 -38.62 14.73
CA PHE A 42 17.64 -39.96 14.70
C PHE A 42 16.11 -39.96 14.67
N GLY A 43 15.51 -39.08 13.84
CA GLY A 43 14.05 -38.97 13.71
C GLY A 43 13.34 -38.32 14.90
N THR A 44 14.09 -37.76 15.86
CA THR A 44 13.54 -37.05 17.02
C THR A 44 13.73 -35.54 16.87
N PRO A 45 12.63 -34.74 16.90
CA PRO A 45 12.71 -33.29 16.84
C PRO A 45 13.02 -32.68 18.21
N TYR A 46 13.92 -31.70 18.23
CA TYR A 46 14.24 -30.84 19.36
C TYR A 46 13.98 -29.40 18.98
N LEU A 47 13.10 -28.71 19.71
CA LEU A 47 12.85 -27.29 19.50
C LEU A 47 13.98 -26.47 20.10
N MET A 48 14.66 -25.70 19.25
CA MET A 48 15.78 -24.84 19.59
C MET A 48 15.38 -23.38 19.44
N GLN A 49 15.85 -22.54 20.35
CA GLN A 49 15.62 -21.09 20.31
C GLN A 49 16.83 -20.40 19.68
N CYS A 50 16.57 -19.44 18.81
CA CYS A 50 17.62 -18.54 18.34
C CYS A 50 18.11 -17.64 19.49
N PRO A 51 19.38 -17.21 19.45
CA PRO A 51 19.87 -16.18 20.35
C PRO A 51 18.96 -14.93 20.30
N PRO A 52 18.84 -14.17 21.41
CA PRO A 52 18.05 -12.95 21.43
C PRO A 52 18.40 -12.05 20.25
N THR A 53 17.38 -11.50 19.57
CA THR A 53 17.45 -10.64 18.37
C THR A 53 17.67 -11.33 17.01
N LEU A 54 17.96 -12.63 16.99
CA LEU A 54 18.14 -13.39 15.74
C LEU A 54 16.87 -14.17 15.36
N VAL A 55 16.73 -14.45 14.07
CA VAL A 55 15.66 -15.29 13.50
C VAL A 55 16.27 -16.45 12.72
N TRP A 56 15.52 -17.54 12.54
CA TRP A 56 15.97 -18.68 11.75
C TRP A 56 16.08 -18.32 10.26
N SER A 57 17.26 -18.54 9.67
CA SER A 57 17.49 -18.42 8.22
C SER A 57 17.52 -19.81 7.58
N GLN A 58 16.50 -20.10 6.76
CA GLN A 58 16.41 -21.38 6.06
C GLN A 58 17.49 -21.54 4.98
N ASP A 59 17.94 -20.45 4.37
CA ASP A 59 18.98 -20.48 3.33
C ASP A 59 20.36 -20.81 3.90
N LYS A 60 20.65 -20.32 5.11
CA LYS A 60 21.94 -20.49 5.77
C LYS A 60 21.93 -21.64 6.79
N TYR A 61 20.78 -22.25 7.05
CA TYR A 61 20.58 -23.28 8.07
C TYR A 61 21.14 -22.86 9.46
N THR A 62 20.95 -21.59 9.82
CA THR A 62 21.43 -20.99 11.09
C THR A 62 20.53 -19.84 11.53
N CYS A 63 20.61 -19.46 12.80
CA CYS A 63 20.05 -18.19 13.26
C CYS A 63 20.92 -17.03 12.76
N ASP A 64 20.30 -16.04 12.15
CA ASP A 64 20.94 -14.85 11.61
C ASP A 64 20.11 -13.60 11.93
N TYR A 65 20.68 -12.42 11.70
CA TYR A 65 19.92 -11.19 11.75
C TYR A 65 18.80 -11.24 10.71
N ASP A 66 17.64 -10.72 11.08
CA ASP A 66 16.53 -10.57 10.15
C ASP A 66 17.02 -9.72 8.97
N ALA A 67 17.18 -10.34 7.80
CA ALA A 67 17.64 -9.68 6.57
C ALA A 67 16.70 -8.53 6.15
N PHE A 68 15.55 -8.41 6.82
CA PHE A 68 14.56 -7.35 6.70
C PHE A 68 14.48 -6.45 7.94
N GLN A 69 15.60 -6.11 8.57
CA GLN A 69 15.65 -4.84 9.30
C GLN A 69 15.84 -3.74 8.25
N PRO A 70 14.80 -2.98 7.84
CA PRO A 70 15.08 -1.72 7.16
C PRO A 70 15.98 -0.95 8.11
N ILE A 71 17.19 -0.61 7.65
CA ILE A 71 17.97 0.39 8.37
C ILE A 71 17.12 1.65 8.28
N ILE A 72 16.34 1.96 9.33
CA ILE A 72 15.59 3.20 9.48
C ILE A 72 16.63 4.30 9.70
N SER A 73 17.30 4.63 8.62
CA SER A 73 18.28 5.68 8.54
C SER A 73 17.61 6.80 7.76
N CYS A 74 17.32 7.91 8.44
CA CYS A 74 16.91 9.14 7.78
C CYS A 74 18.06 9.80 6.99
N ASP A 75 19.20 9.13 6.87
CA ASP A 75 20.28 9.44 5.94
C ASP A 75 20.06 8.69 4.62
N ASP A 76 19.81 9.46 3.55
CA ASP A 76 19.57 8.97 2.18
C ASP A 76 20.74 8.12 1.64
N ASN A 77 21.91 8.13 2.28
CA ASN A 77 23.12 7.43 1.83
C ASN A 77 23.28 5.97 2.32
N LYS A 78 22.31 5.41 3.06
CA LYS A 78 22.41 4.05 3.64
C LYS A 78 21.42 3.03 3.06
N VAL A 79 20.87 3.29 1.88
CA VAL A 79 19.91 2.39 1.26
C VAL A 79 20.64 1.26 0.54
N VAL A 80 20.39 0.01 0.96
CA VAL A 80 20.78 -1.18 0.20
C VAL A 80 19.68 -1.44 -0.84
N ASN A 81 19.99 -1.24 -2.12
CA ASN A 81 19.07 -1.47 -3.24
C ASN A 81 18.91 -2.98 -3.49
N CYS A 82 18.11 -3.68 -2.68
CA CYS A 82 17.91 -5.13 -2.81
C CYS A 82 16.88 -5.54 -3.88
N ARG A 83 16.10 -4.60 -4.46
CA ARG A 83 14.99 -4.91 -5.40
C ARG A 83 15.19 -4.37 -6.81
N GLU A 84 16.41 -4.28 -7.33
CA GLU A 84 16.61 -3.70 -8.67
C GLU A 84 15.99 -4.55 -9.80
N ASN A 85 15.91 -5.88 -9.65
CA ASN A 85 15.45 -6.80 -10.71
C ASN A 85 14.05 -7.42 -10.48
N SER A 86 13.26 -6.88 -9.56
CA SER A 86 11.90 -7.40 -9.32
C SER A 86 11.02 -7.24 -10.57
N LYS A 87 10.33 -8.31 -10.94
CA LYS A 87 9.32 -8.31 -12.01
C LYS A 87 7.96 -8.62 -11.41
N TRP A 88 6.90 -8.21 -12.09
CA TRP A 88 5.52 -8.52 -11.71
C TRP A 88 4.84 -9.29 -12.83
N SER A 89 3.86 -10.12 -12.45
CA SER A 89 3.01 -10.80 -13.40
C SER A 89 2.42 -9.79 -14.39
N SER A 90 2.43 -10.11 -15.69
CA SER A 90 1.76 -9.27 -16.69
C SER A 90 0.24 -9.40 -16.61
N ASP A 91 -0.23 -10.59 -16.21
CA ASP A 91 -1.63 -10.88 -15.98
C ASP A 91 -2.01 -10.44 -14.57
N GLY A 92 -2.83 -9.39 -14.49
CA GLY A 92 -3.43 -8.94 -13.24
C GLY A 92 -4.59 -9.86 -12.85
N ILE A 93 -4.66 -10.22 -11.57
CA ILE A 93 -5.77 -10.95 -11.00
C ILE A 93 -6.80 -9.91 -10.53
N ALA A 94 -7.96 -9.84 -11.19
CA ALA A 94 -9.06 -8.99 -10.75
C ALA A 94 -9.66 -9.55 -9.45
N PHE A 95 -9.46 -8.84 -8.34
CA PHE A 95 -9.96 -9.23 -7.02
C PHE A 95 -11.48 -9.00 -6.92
N VAL A 96 -11.95 -7.85 -7.41
CA VAL A 96 -13.34 -7.38 -7.36
C VAL A 96 -13.67 -6.65 -8.66
N GLY A 97 -14.92 -6.72 -9.12
CA GLY A 97 -15.33 -6.13 -10.41
C GLY A 97 -14.83 -6.93 -11.62
N GLN A 98 -14.78 -8.26 -11.52
CA GLN A 98 -14.22 -9.14 -12.56
C GLN A 98 -14.89 -8.97 -13.93
N ASP A 99 -16.20 -8.69 -13.95
CA ASP A 99 -16.97 -8.49 -15.18
C ASP A 99 -16.96 -7.03 -15.68
N ILE A 100 -16.20 -6.15 -15.00
CA ILE A 100 -15.97 -4.75 -15.36
C ILE A 100 -17.26 -3.90 -15.30
N LYS A 101 -18.33 -4.41 -14.68
CA LYS A 101 -19.59 -3.67 -14.58
C LYS A 101 -19.60 -2.76 -13.35
N PHE A 102 -20.16 -1.57 -13.58
CA PHE A 102 -20.66 -0.75 -12.50
C PHE A 102 -21.75 -1.51 -11.74
N GLY A 103 -21.70 -1.47 -10.42
CA GLY A 103 -22.75 -1.99 -9.56
C GLY A 103 -22.53 -1.62 -8.10
N SER A 104 -23.58 -1.82 -7.30
CA SER A 104 -23.60 -1.50 -5.86
C SER A 104 -23.80 -2.73 -4.96
N ASP A 105 -23.86 -3.93 -5.54
CA ASP A 105 -23.86 -5.17 -4.78
C ASP A 105 -22.48 -5.45 -4.15
N SER A 106 -22.29 -6.62 -3.55
CA SER A 106 -21.05 -6.97 -2.86
C SER A 106 -19.90 -7.36 -3.80
N LEU A 107 -20.15 -7.61 -5.09
CA LEU A 107 -19.14 -8.05 -6.06
C LEU A 107 -18.71 -6.96 -7.04
N HIS A 108 -19.50 -5.88 -7.15
CA HIS A 108 -19.24 -4.77 -8.06
C HIS A 108 -18.87 -3.47 -7.33
N LEU A 109 -18.18 -2.60 -8.06
CA LEU A 109 -17.76 -1.28 -7.61
C LEU A 109 -18.27 -0.19 -8.57
N GLY A 110 -18.41 1.02 -8.06
CA GLY A 110 -18.71 2.25 -8.78
C GLY A 110 -17.49 3.16 -8.80
N ALA A 111 -16.75 3.15 -9.90
CA ALA A 111 -15.59 4.01 -10.15
C ALA A 111 -14.61 4.09 -8.96
N PRO A 112 -13.98 2.96 -8.57
CA PRO A 112 -13.12 2.94 -7.39
C PRO A 112 -11.93 3.88 -7.55
N PHE A 113 -11.64 4.71 -6.54
CA PHE A 113 -10.52 5.66 -6.56
C PHE A 113 -9.36 5.10 -5.74
N GLY A 114 -9.43 5.17 -4.40
CA GLY A 114 -8.37 4.71 -3.50
C GLY A 114 -8.43 3.21 -3.20
N VAL A 115 -7.26 2.60 -3.02
CA VAL A 115 -7.10 1.27 -2.42
C VAL A 115 -6.09 1.34 -1.27
N PHE A 116 -6.34 0.60 -0.21
CA PHE A 116 -5.41 0.42 0.90
C PHE A 116 -5.31 -1.06 1.25
N ILE A 117 -4.09 -1.54 1.50
CA ILE A 117 -3.83 -2.92 1.92
C ILE A 117 -3.41 -2.91 3.39
N ASP A 118 -4.25 -3.50 4.23
CA ASP A 118 -3.98 -3.69 5.64
C ASP A 118 -3.06 -4.89 5.83
N THR A 119 -1.76 -4.61 5.75
CA THR A 119 -0.71 -5.62 5.85
C THR A 119 -0.47 -6.13 7.27
N GLU A 120 -1.04 -5.49 8.28
CA GLU A 120 -0.95 -5.92 9.69
C GLU A 120 -2.00 -6.96 10.03
N HIS A 121 -3.21 -6.89 9.43
CA HIS A 121 -4.31 -7.81 9.73
C HIS A 121 -4.63 -8.75 8.56
N GLY A 122 -3.58 -9.36 7.98
CA GLY A 122 -3.73 -10.43 7.00
C GLY A 122 -4.02 -9.95 5.57
N ASN A 123 -3.49 -8.80 5.15
CA ASN A 123 -3.60 -8.25 3.78
C ASN A 123 -5.05 -7.99 3.32
N ASN A 124 -5.93 -7.57 4.23
CA ASN A 124 -7.29 -7.15 3.85
C ASN A 124 -7.25 -5.92 2.95
N ILE A 125 -8.17 -5.86 1.99
CA ILE A 125 -8.19 -4.82 0.96
C ILE A 125 -9.34 -3.87 1.23
N TYR A 126 -9.04 -2.59 1.34
CA TYR A 126 -10.04 -1.54 1.50
C TYR A 126 -10.09 -0.73 0.22
N VAL A 127 -11.30 -0.49 -0.30
CA VAL A 127 -11.51 0.19 -1.59
C VAL A 127 -12.50 1.33 -1.40
N ALA A 128 -12.14 2.51 -1.89
CA ALA A 128 -13.03 3.65 -1.95
C ALA A 128 -13.95 3.45 -3.14
N ASP A 129 -15.16 2.98 -2.85
CA ASP A 129 -16.20 2.70 -3.82
C ASP A 129 -16.93 4.00 -4.15
N THR A 130 -16.21 4.87 -4.86
CA THR A 130 -16.45 6.32 -4.97
C THR A 130 -17.87 6.68 -5.37
N ASP A 131 -18.36 6.14 -6.47
CA ASP A 131 -19.68 6.48 -7.01
C ASP A 131 -20.82 5.78 -6.23
N ASN A 132 -20.49 4.80 -5.39
CA ASN A 132 -21.42 4.21 -4.42
C ASN A 132 -21.34 4.86 -3.02
N HIS A 133 -20.51 5.90 -2.84
CA HIS A 133 -20.44 6.70 -1.62
C HIS A 133 -20.15 5.85 -0.35
N ARG A 134 -19.24 4.89 -0.47
CA ARG A 134 -18.89 3.96 0.62
C ARG A 134 -17.43 3.51 0.55
N VAL A 135 -16.96 2.89 1.63
CA VAL A 135 -15.71 2.14 1.66
C VAL A 135 -16.03 0.67 1.88
N GLN A 136 -15.49 -0.19 1.02
CA GLN A 136 -15.64 -1.64 1.12
C GLN A 136 -14.35 -2.29 1.60
N LYS A 137 -14.46 -3.20 2.57
CA LYS A 137 -13.40 -4.12 3.02
C LYS A 137 -13.62 -5.48 2.37
N PHE A 138 -12.56 -6.05 1.82
CA PHE A 138 -12.53 -7.41 1.29
C PHE A 138 -11.49 -8.21 2.08
N LEU A 139 -11.88 -9.42 2.49
CA LEU A 139 -11.00 -10.29 3.24
C LEU A 139 -10.00 -10.98 2.31
N HIS A 140 -8.74 -10.98 2.69
CA HIS A 140 -7.70 -11.70 1.96
C HIS A 140 -8.03 -13.19 1.86
N GLY A 141 -7.77 -13.80 0.71
CA GLY A 141 -8.08 -15.22 0.45
C GLY A 141 -9.56 -15.54 0.20
N SER A 142 -10.47 -14.59 0.40
CA SER A 142 -11.92 -14.76 0.18
C SER A 142 -12.44 -13.86 -0.95
N LEU A 143 -11.77 -13.97 -2.10
CA LEU A 143 -11.99 -13.20 -3.33
C LEU A 143 -13.44 -13.22 -3.85
N THR A 144 -14.21 -14.22 -3.47
CA THR A 144 -15.60 -14.43 -3.95
C THR A 144 -16.67 -14.09 -2.92
N SER A 145 -16.30 -13.77 -1.67
CA SER A 145 -17.28 -13.50 -0.59
C SER A 145 -17.93 -12.11 -0.65
N GLY A 146 -17.48 -11.26 -1.57
CA GLY A 146 -17.95 -9.89 -1.71
C GLY A 146 -17.47 -8.96 -0.59
N GLY A 147 -17.67 -7.65 -0.81
CA GLY A 147 -17.21 -6.60 0.08
C GLY A 147 -18.14 -6.37 1.27
N ILE A 148 -17.55 -5.98 2.38
CA ILE A 148 -18.23 -5.54 3.60
C ILE A 148 -18.13 -4.02 3.66
N THR A 149 -19.26 -3.31 3.76
CA THR A 149 -19.24 -1.86 3.93
C THR A 149 -18.75 -1.52 5.34
N VAL A 150 -17.64 -0.78 5.44
CA VAL A 150 -17.01 -0.39 6.73
C VAL A 150 -17.09 1.11 7.02
N ALA A 151 -17.43 1.92 6.01
CA ALA A 151 -17.74 3.34 6.16
C ALA A 151 -18.71 3.80 5.05
N GLY A 152 -19.60 4.75 5.37
CA GLY A 152 -20.61 5.24 4.43
C GLY A 152 -21.71 4.22 4.10
N GLY A 153 -22.17 4.21 2.84
CA GLY A 153 -23.22 3.29 2.36
C GLY A 153 -24.66 3.69 2.72
N ASN A 154 -24.84 4.78 3.47
CA ASN A 154 -26.15 5.32 3.85
C ASN A 154 -26.64 6.41 2.90
N SER A 155 -26.48 6.16 1.59
CA SER A 155 -26.66 7.16 0.51
C SER A 155 -25.63 8.29 0.53
N ARG A 156 -25.57 9.01 -0.59
CA ARG A 156 -24.80 10.24 -0.74
C ARG A 156 -25.28 11.29 0.28
N GLY A 157 -24.36 11.92 1.01
CA GLY A 157 -24.67 13.03 1.89
C GLY A 157 -23.51 13.41 2.80
N ASN A 158 -23.77 14.28 3.77
CA ASN A 158 -22.75 14.85 4.67
C ASN A 158 -22.98 14.55 6.16
N ALA A 159 -23.99 13.75 6.50
CA ALA A 159 -24.18 13.25 7.86
C ALA A 159 -22.96 12.42 8.32
N SER A 160 -22.84 12.16 9.63
CA SER A 160 -21.70 11.41 10.19
C SER A 160 -21.61 9.96 9.68
N ASN A 161 -22.71 9.37 9.25
CA ASN A 161 -22.78 8.02 8.66
C ASN A 161 -22.84 8.03 7.12
N GLN A 162 -22.68 9.19 6.48
CA GLN A 162 -22.72 9.37 5.03
C GLN A 162 -21.37 9.85 4.50
N LEU A 163 -21.12 9.54 3.23
CA LEU A 163 -19.97 10.00 2.47
C LEU A 163 -20.46 10.62 1.15
N ASP A 164 -19.62 11.46 0.53
CA ASP A 164 -19.82 11.97 -0.81
C ASP A 164 -18.53 11.82 -1.65
N ARG A 165 -18.53 10.78 -2.51
CA ARG A 165 -17.44 10.41 -3.43
C ARG A 165 -16.09 10.24 -2.72
N PRO A 166 -15.96 9.30 -1.77
CA PRO A 166 -14.70 9.09 -1.05
C PRO A 166 -13.57 8.79 -2.04
N SER A 167 -12.39 9.39 -1.84
CA SER A 167 -11.30 9.37 -2.83
C SER A 167 -10.09 8.54 -2.40
N SER A 168 -9.77 8.53 -1.11
CA SER A 168 -8.59 7.91 -0.53
C SER A 168 -8.93 7.38 0.86
N ILE A 169 -8.23 6.31 1.26
CA ILE A 169 -8.45 5.59 2.50
C ILE A 169 -7.10 5.32 3.15
N TYR A 170 -7.07 5.40 4.48
CA TYR A 170 -6.00 4.84 5.28
C TYR A 170 -6.62 4.01 6.40
N VAL A 171 -6.06 2.84 6.71
CA VAL A 171 -6.51 2.02 7.84
C VAL A 171 -5.36 1.87 8.82
N ASP A 172 -5.60 2.27 10.07
CA ASP A 172 -4.56 2.21 11.09
C ASP A 172 -4.42 0.81 11.72
N LYS A 173 -3.38 0.65 12.56
CA LYS A 173 -3.11 -0.60 13.28
C LYS A 173 -4.24 -1.10 14.20
N ASP A 174 -5.22 -0.24 14.51
CA ASP A 174 -6.36 -0.59 15.35
C ASP A 174 -7.63 -0.83 14.48
N GLU A 175 -7.43 -0.95 13.16
CA GLU A 175 -8.43 -1.07 12.10
C GLU A 175 -9.43 0.10 12.05
N ASN A 176 -9.01 1.29 12.50
CA ASN A 176 -9.80 2.50 12.27
C ASN A 176 -9.60 2.97 10.83
N VAL A 177 -10.71 3.35 10.18
CA VAL A 177 -10.74 3.73 8.77
C VAL A 177 -10.83 5.24 8.65
N TYR A 178 -9.77 5.85 8.14
CA TYR A 178 -9.74 7.26 7.74
C TYR A 178 -10.16 7.33 6.27
N VAL A 179 -11.10 8.23 5.96
CA VAL A 179 -11.64 8.39 4.61
C VAL A 179 -11.57 9.85 4.20
N ALA A 180 -10.93 10.09 3.05
CA ALA A 180 -11.01 11.35 2.36
C ALA A 180 -12.42 11.50 1.74
N ASP A 181 -13.31 12.18 2.46
CA ASP A 181 -14.69 12.45 2.06
C ASP A 181 -14.72 13.66 1.11
N ASN A 182 -14.27 13.40 -0.12
CA ASN A 182 -13.79 14.40 -1.08
C ASN A 182 -14.76 15.57 -1.31
N GLU A 183 -16.00 15.30 -1.70
CA GLU A 183 -16.97 16.36 -2.03
C GLU A 183 -17.52 17.06 -0.77
N ASN A 184 -17.41 16.42 0.39
CA ASN A 184 -17.72 17.02 1.68
C ASN A 184 -16.53 17.80 2.27
N ASN A 185 -15.37 17.83 1.60
CA ASN A 185 -14.20 18.64 1.98
C ASN A 185 -13.72 18.37 3.42
N ARG A 186 -13.68 17.09 3.80
CA ARG A 186 -13.28 16.65 5.14
C ARG A 186 -12.60 15.29 5.10
N VAL A 187 -11.87 14.98 6.16
CA VAL A 187 -11.45 13.61 6.48
C VAL A 187 -12.30 13.14 7.64
N GLN A 188 -12.86 11.94 7.47
CA GLN A 188 -13.71 11.31 8.46
C GLN A 188 -13.04 10.03 8.96
N LEU A 189 -13.10 9.80 10.27
CA LEU A 189 -12.54 8.64 10.96
C LEU A 189 -13.67 7.75 11.47
N TRP A 190 -13.70 6.49 11.04
CA TRP A 190 -14.57 5.46 11.59
C TRP A 190 -13.73 4.52 12.45
N ALA A 191 -14.04 4.41 13.73
CA ALA A 191 -13.49 3.35 14.54
C ALA A 191 -13.96 1.98 14.02
N LYS A 192 -13.19 0.91 14.25
CA LYS A 192 -13.56 -0.45 13.83
C LYS A 192 -14.97 -0.81 14.31
N GLY A 193 -15.87 -1.11 13.37
CA GLY A 193 -17.27 -1.48 13.65
C GLY A 193 -18.21 -0.30 13.97
N ALA A 194 -17.75 0.94 13.88
CA ALA A 194 -18.59 2.12 14.09
C ALA A 194 -19.60 2.30 12.95
N THR A 195 -20.81 2.76 13.28
CA THR A 195 -21.87 3.06 12.32
C THR A 195 -21.82 4.48 11.75
N SER A 196 -20.98 5.34 12.34
CA SER A 196 -20.79 6.74 11.95
C SER A 196 -19.36 7.18 12.24
N GLY A 197 -18.85 8.12 11.46
CA GLY A 197 -17.51 8.68 11.59
C GLY A 197 -17.51 10.01 12.33
N ILE A 198 -16.31 10.41 12.76
CA ILE A 198 -16.02 11.71 13.33
C ILE A 198 -15.11 12.50 12.39
N THR A 199 -15.33 13.81 12.28
CA THR A 199 -14.52 14.65 11.40
C THR A 199 -13.21 14.97 12.11
N VAL A 200 -12.09 14.60 11.49
CA VAL A 200 -10.73 14.75 12.05
C VAL A 200 -9.86 15.76 11.30
N ALA A 201 -10.29 16.18 10.11
CA ALA A 201 -9.69 17.31 9.38
C ALA A 201 -10.72 17.95 8.44
N GLY A 202 -10.63 19.27 8.25
CA GLY A 202 -11.56 20.02 7.41
C GLY A 202 -12.97 20.11 8.02
N GLY A 203 -14.01 19.99 7.19
CA GLY A 203 -15.41 20.02 7.65
C GLY A 203 -16.02 21.40 7.87
N HIS A 204 -15.23 22.47 7.69
CA HIS A 204 -15.69 23.86 7.77
C HIS A 204 -16.01 24.47 6.39
N GLY A 205 -16.40 23.61 5.44
CA GLY A 205 -16.66 23.97 4.05
C GLY A 205 -15.38 24.09 3.21
N LYS A 206 -15.58 24.31 1.91
CA LYS A 206 -14.50 24.51 0.93
C LYS A 206 -13.90 25.91 1.10
N GLY A 207 -12.59 25.99 1.31
CA GLY A 207 -11.88 27.27 1.40
C GLY A 207 -10.39 27.11 1.74
N LYS A 208 -9.69 28.24 1.88
CA LYS A 208 -8.22 28.31 2.07
C LYS A 208 -7.77 28.41 3.54
N ALA A 209 -8.70 28.64 4.46
CA ALA A 209 -8.36 28.68 5.89
C ALA A 209 -7.76 27.33 6.33
N LEU A 210 -6.96 27.32 7.40
CA LEU A 210 -6.26 26.11 7.83
C LEU A 210 -7.18 25.06 8.47
N ASN A 211 -8.40 25.42 8.83
CA ASN A 211 -9.48 24.51 9.22
C ASN A 211 -10.38 24.09 8.04
N GLN A 212 -10.08 24.53 6.82
CA GLN A 212 -10.82 24.20 5.60
C GLN A 212 -9.94 23.40 4.64
N ILE A 213 -10.58 22.56 3.84
CA ILE A 213 -9.95 21.76 2.79
C ILE A 213 -10.72 22.04 1.49
N GLY A 214 -10.03 22.10 0.36
CA GLY A 214 -10.62 22.18 -0.96
C GLY A 214 -10.40 20.89 -1.72
N ALA A 215 -11.41 20.01 -1.74
CA ALA A 215 -11.35 18.65 -2.25
C ALA A 215 -10.26 17.79 -1.59
N CYS A 216 -10.67 16.91 -0.70
CA CYS A 216 -9.79 15.96 -0.04
C CYS A 216 -9.47 14.82 -1.02
N GLN A 217 -8.29 14.80 -1.64
CA GLN A 217 -7.95 13.81 -2.68
C GLN A 217 -7.08 12.65 -2.19
N GLY A 218 -6.07 12.92 -1.37
CA GLY A 218 -5.15 11.93 -0.84
C GLY A 218 -4.95 12.13 0.64
N ILE A 219 -4.88 11.04 1.39
CA ILE A 219 -4.58 11.04 2.82
C ILE A 219 -3.50 10.03 3.16
N PHE A 220 -2.74 10.31 4.21
CA PHE A 220 -1.82 9.37 4.81
C PHE A 220 -1.76 9.60 6.32
N VAL A 221 -1.76 8.54 7.13
CA VAL A 221 -1.58 8.67 8.58
C VAL A 221 -0.20 8.13 8.95
N HIS A 222 0.61 8.96 9.60
CA HIS A 222 1.90 8.52 10.13
C HIS A 222 1.69 7.83 11.48
N GLU A 223 1.74 6.50 11.47
CA GLU A 223 1.36 5.64 12.61
C GLU A 223 2.01 6.00 13.95
N LYS A 224 3.32 6.29 13.93
CA LYS A 224 4.08 6.54 15.16
C LYS A 224 3.71 7.86 15.82
N THR A 225 3.39 8.88 15.02
CA THR A 225 3.06 10.23 15.53
C THR A 225 1.56 10.49 15.57
N LYS A 226 0.76 9.60 14.97
CA LYS A 226 -0.68 9.75 14.77
C LYS A 226 -1.05 11.05 14.05
N THR A 227 -0.17 11.48 13.15
CA THR A 227 -0.36 12.68 12.32
C THR A 227 -1.05 12.31 11.02
N LEU A 228 -2.17 12.96 10.72
CA LEU A 228 -2.88 12.87 9.45
C LEU A 228 -2.33 13.91 8.48
N TYR A 229 -1.93 13.48 7.29
CA TYR A 229 -1.53 14.31 6.17
C TYR A 229 -2.62 14.29 5.11
N VAL A 230 -2.97 15.46 4.55
CA VAL A 230 -4.00 15.58 3.52
C VAL A 230 -3.49 16.43 2.37
N SER A 231 -3.67 15.93 1.16
CA SER A 231 -3.53 16.70 -0.07
C SER A 231 -4.75 17.60 -0.25
N ASP A 232 -4.56 18.89 0.00
CA ASP A 232 -5.57 19.93 -0.13
C ASP A 232 -5.58 20.45 -1.57
N PHE A 233 -6.26 19.67 -2.43
CA PHE A 233 -6.13 19.72 -3.90
C PHE A 233 -6.35 21.11 -4.49
N TYR A 234 -7.48 21.76 -4.21
CA TYR A 234 -7.78 23.07 -4.78
C TYR A 234 -6.98 24.22 -4.14
N ASN A 235 -6.23 23.95 -3.07
CA ASN A 235 -5.43 24.95 -2.39
C ASN A 235 -3.93 24.71 -2.57
N ASP A 236 -3.50 23.82 -3.48
CA ASP A 236 -2.11 23.67 -3.91
C ASP A 236 -1.11 23.43 -2.76
N ARG A 237 -1.52 22.64 -1.77
CA ARG A 237 -0.74 22.38 -0.56
C ARG A 237 -1.01 21.00 0.04
N VAL A 238 -0.07 20.51 0.83
CA VAL A 238 -0.27 19.42 1.78
C VAL A 238 -0.31 20.01 3.17
N VAL A 239 -1.29 19.60 3.95
CA VAL A 239 -1.50 20.07 5.31
C VAL A 239 -1.51 18.86 6.24
N LYS A 240 -0.98 19.01 7.46
CA LYS A 240 -1.04 17.99 8.50
C LYS A 240 -1.93 18.41 9.66
N TRP A 241 -2.59 17.44 10.27
CA TRP A 241 -3.39 17.57 11.48
C TRP A 241 -2.91 16.55 12.51
N THR A 242 -2.84 16.98 13.76
CA THR A 242 -2.62 16.10 14.91
C THR A 242 -3.92 15.96 15.69
N GLU A 243 -4.03 14.90 16.49
CA GLU A 243 -5.23 14.65 17.28
C GLU A 243 -5.64 15.89 18.12
N GLY A 244 -6.94 16.23 18.08
CA GLY A 244 -7.49 17.41 18.78
C GLY A 244 -7.18 18.77 18.16
N SER A 245 -6.48 18.83 17.01
CA SER A 245 -6.19 20.09 16.32
C SER A 245 -7.44 20.64 15.64
N HIS A 246 -7.65 21.96 15.75
CA HIS A 246 -8.79 22.65 15.12
C HIS A 246 -8.42 23.26 13.76
N GLU A 247 -7.14 23.33 13.46
CA GLU A 247 -6.58 23.80 12.20
C GLU A 247 -5.36 22.96 11.84
N GLY A 248 -5.03 22.91 10.55
CA GLY A 248 -3.88 22.17 10.04
C GLY A 248 -2.65 23.04 9.86
N ILE A 249 -1.51 22.38 9.66
CA ILE A 249 -0.21 23.03 9.43
C ILE A 249 0.26 22.68 8.02
N ILE A 250 0.61 23.67 7.20
CA ILE A 250 1.15 23.44 5.85
C ILE A 250 2.54 22.81 5.98
N VAL A 251 2.77 21.71 5.26
CA VAL A 251 4.02 20.95 5.29
C VAL A 251 4.62 20.70 3.91
N ALA A 252 3.87 20.91 2.84
CA ALA A 252 4.40 20.97 1.48
C ALA A 252 3.52 21.89 0.60
N GLY A 253 4.14 22.53 -0.39
CA GLY A 253 3.49 23.55 -1.21
C GLY A 253 3.30 24.88 -0.47
N SER A 254 3.00 25.94 -1.23
CA SER A 254 2.90 27.31 -0.71
C SER A 254 1.46 27.80 -0.52
N GLY A 255 0.46 26.99 -0.85
CA GLY A 255 -0.93 27.45 -0.93
C GLY A 255 -1.28 28.19 -2.24
N THR A 256 -0.33 28.24 -3.18
CA THR A 256 -0.43 28.90 -4.48
C THR A 256 0.13 27.99 -5.57
N SER A 257 -0.68 27.73 -6.59
CA SER A 257 -0.28 27.00 -7.79
C SER A 257 0.99 27.56 -8.43
N GLY A 258 1.87 26.65 -8.83
CA GLY A 258 3.08 26.92 -9.57
C GLY A 258 4.00 25.70 -9.63
N SER A 259 5.19 25.88 -10.19
CA SER A 259 6.17 24.79 -10.44
C SER A 259 7.51 24.97 -9.72
N LYS A 260 7.68 26.04 -8.93
CA LYS A 260 8.87 26.24 -8.09
C LYS A 260 9.03 25.10 -7.07
N ALA A 261 10.22 24.99 -6.47
CA ALA A 261 10.54 23.95 -5.50
C ALA A 261 9.61 23.96 -4.26
N ASN A 262 9.12 25.12 -3.84
CA ASN A 262 8.13 25.27 -2.76
C ASN A 262 6.67 25.32 -3.24
N GLN A 263 6.40 25.08 -4.53
CA GLN A 263 5.05 25.14 -5.10
C GLN A 263 4.59 23.77 -5.58
N LEU A 264 3.28 23.56 -5.49
CA LEU A 264 2.57 22.41 -6.03
C LEU A 264 1.43 22.95 -6.90
N THR A 265 0.87 22.14 -7.79
CA THR A 265 -0.39 22.45 -8.47
C THR A 265 -1.31 21.25 -8.38
N ALA A 266 -2.39 21.43 -7.62
CA ALA A 266 -3.39 20.42 -7.31
C ALA A 266 -2.81 19.05 -6.89
N PRO A 267 -2.06 18.99 -5.77
CA PRO A 267 -1.42 17.77 -5.31
C PRO A 267 -2.45 16.68 -5.00
N ARG A 268 -2.07 15.42 -5.20
CA ARG A 268 -3.03 14.31 -5.13
C ARG A 268 -2.60 13.18 -4.20
N GLY A 269 -1.93 12.15 -4.73
CA GLY A 269 -1.42 11.02 -3.96
C GLY A 269 -0.32 11.48 -3.02
N ILE A 270 -0.31 10.90 -1.83
CA ILE A 270 0.63 11.24 -0.77
C ILE A 270 1.09 9.97 -0.06
N PHE A 271 2.39 9.88 0.15
CA PHE A 271 3.03 8.87 0.98
C PHE A 271 3.95 9.58 1.97
N VAL A 272 3.98 9.13 3.23
CA VAL A 272 4.88 9.67 4.25
C VAL A 272 5.67 8.53 4.87
N ASP A 273 7.01 8.63 4.81
CA ASP A 273 7.87 7.61 5.41
C ASP A 273 8.00 7.75 6.94
N GLN A 274 8.71 6.82 7.57
CA GLN A 274 8.94 6.78 9.03
C GLN A 274 9.77 7.98 9.55
N CYS A 275 10.43 8.74 8.67
CA CYS A 275 11.18 9.95 8.98
C CYS A 275 10.34 11.22 8.76
N GLU A 276 9.03 11.07 8.50
CA GLU A 276 8.11 12.15 8.12
C GLU A 276 8.52 12.87 6.83
N THR A 277 9.23 12.17 5.93
CA THR A 277 9.45 12.66 4.57
C THR A 277 8.20 12.45 3.75
N ILE A 278 7.74 13.51 3.09
CA ILE A 278 6.52 13.53 2.30
C ILE A 278 6.88 13.34 0.83
N TYR A 279 6.28 12.34 0.19
CA TYR A 279 6.26 12.17 -1.26
C TYR A 279 4.87 12.50 -1.73
N VAL A 280 4.75 13.43 -2.68
CA VAL A 280 3.45 13.87 -3.17
C VAL A 280 3.47 13.98 -4.69
N THR A 281 2.43 13.48 -5.33
CA THR A 281 2.23 13.68 -6.77
C THR A 281 1.77 15.11 -7.02
N ASP A 282 2.39 15.75 -8.00
CA ASP A 282 2.10 17.11 -8.46
C ASP A 282 1.65 17.01 -9.93
N PRO A 283 0.39 16.58 -10.17
CA PRO A 283 0.00 15.98 -11.44
C PRO A 283 0.07 16.97 -12.59
N TRP A 284 -0.28 18.23 -12.33
CA TRP A 284 -0.27 19.31 -13.31
C TRP A 284 1.14 19.79 -13.67
N ASN A 285 2.13 19.50 -12.83
CA ASN A 285 3.55 19.69 -13.14
C ASN A 285 4.22 18.39 -13.61
N ASN A 286 3.47 17.28 -13.75
CA ASN A 286 3.95 16.00 -14.25
C ASN A 286 5.19 15.49 -13.50
N ARG A 287 5.16 15.60 -12.17
CA ARG A 287 6.28 15.22 -11.31
C ARG A 287 5.82 14.62 -9.98
N VAL A 288 6.76 13.97 -9.31
CA VAL A 288 6.66 13.63 -7.89
C VAL A 288 7.70 14.44 -7.14
N GLN A 289 7.28 15.06 -6.04
CA GLN A 289 8.13 15.88 -5.21
C GLN A 289 8.29 15.26 -3.82
N LYS A 290 9.51 15.34 -3.29
CA LYS A 290 9.91 14.89 -1.96
C LYS A 290 10.21 16.09 -1.06
N TRP A 291 9.56 16.18 0.10
CA TRP A 291 9.88 17.14 1.16
C TRP A 291 10.37 16.38 2.39
N LYS A 292 11.59 16.70 2.85
CA LYS A 292 12.03 16.27 4.18
C LYS A 292 11.20 16.99 5.23
N LYS A 293 11.09 16.37 6.41
CA LYS A 293 10.46 16.99 7.57
C LYS A 293 10.97 18.42 7.78
N ASP A 294 10.03 19.35 7.93
CA ASP A 294 10.27 20.79 8.15
C ASP A 294 11.01 21.53 7.02
N ALA A 295 11.20 20.91 5.85
CA ALA A 295 11.78 21.57 4.69
C ALA A 295 10.83 22.62 4.09
N THR A 296 11.37 23.76 3.67
CA THR A 296 10.60 24.84 3.02
C THR A 296 10.43 24.62 1.51
N GLU A 297 11.25 23.74 0.92
CA GLU A 297 11.29 23.43 -0.50
C GLU A 297 11.39 21.92 -0.71
N GLY A 298 10.81 21.46 -1.82
CA GLY A 298 10.81 20.06 -2.22
C GLY A 298 11.78 19.80 -3.36
N ILE A 299 12.17 18.54 -3.49
CA ILE A 299 13.07 18.06 -4.54
C ILE A 299 12.25 17.20 -5.50
N THR A 300 12.40 17.43 -6.80
CA THR A 300 11.79 16.54 -7.80
C THR A 300 12.53 15.20 -7.78
N VAL A 301 11.80 14.12 -7.52
CA VAL A 301 12.36 12.76 -7.42
C VAL A 301 11.93 11.84 -8.57
N ALA A 302 10.92 12.24 -9.34
CA ALA A 302 10.52 11.58 -10.58
C ALA A 302 9.77 12.56 -11.49
N GLY A 303 9.89 12.39 -12.80
CA GLY A 303 9.29 13.28 -13.80
C GLY A 303 9.91 14.68 -13.81
N GLY A 304 9.08 15.71 -14.06
CA GLY A 304 9.53 17.10 -14.13
C GLY A 304 10.19 17.50 -15.46
N ASN A 305 10.33 16.57 -16.42
CA ASN A 305 10.89 16.81 -17.75
C ASN A 305 9.81 17.09 -18.81
N GLY A 306 8.73 17.74 -18.40
CA GLY A 306 7.54 17.96 -19.21
C GLY A 306 6.58 16.77 -19.24
N LYS A 307 5.38 17.03 -19.77
CA LYS A 307 4.35 16.00 -20.01
C LYS A 307 4.78 15.11 -21.18
N GLY A 308 4.79 13.80 -20.99
CA GLY A 308 5.04 12.84 -22.06
C GLY A 308 5.11 11.40 -21.58
N SER A 309 5.53 10.49 -22.46
CA SER A 309 5.57 9.05 -22.21
C SER A 309 6.98 8.47 -22.16
N ASP A 310 8.02 9.30 -22.32
CA ASP A 310 9.40 8.83 -22.17
C ASP A 310 9.66 8.38 -20.72
N LEU A 311 10.73 7.60 -20.52
CA LEU A 311 11.04 7.01 -19.21
C LEU A 311 11.45 8.04 -18.15
N ASN A 312 11.84 9.25 -18.55
CA ASN A 312 12.11 10.38 -17.64
C ASN A 312 10.93 11.36 -17.54
N GLN A 313 9.79 11.04 -18.16
CA GLN A 313 8.58 11.88 -18.19
C GLN A 313 7.41 11.18 -17.50
N LEU A 314 6.47 11.98 -17.02
CA LEU A 314 5.18 11.54 -16.49
C LEU A 314 4.07 12.31 -17.20
N ASN A 315 2.85 11.84 -17.05
CA ASN A 315 1.65 12.46 -17.59
C ASN A 315 0.49 12.27 -16.61
N PHE A 316 0.18 13.33 -15.84
CA PHE A 316 -0.79 13.29 -14.75
C PHE A 316 -0.57 12.09 -13.79
N PRO A 317 0.57 12.03 -13.08
CA PRO A 317 0.76 11.03 -12.03
C PRO A 317 -0.27 11.24 -10.92
N TRP A 318 -1.12 10.25 -10.64
CA TRP A 318 -2.20 10.42 -9.65
C TRP A 318 -1.84 9.94 -8.27
N ASP A 319 -1.05 8.87 -8.17
CA ASP A 319 -0.70 8.25 -6.90
C ASP A 319 0.78 7.85 -6.81
N VAL A 320 1.29 7.78 -5.57
CA VAL A 320 2.68 7.42 -5.26
C VAL A 320 2.74 6.53 -4.02
N GLN A 321 3.55 5.48 -4.10
CA GLN A 321 3.93 4.65 -2.95
C GLN A 321 5.45 4.52 -2.91
N VAL A 322 6.01 4.36 -1.71
CA VAL A 322 7.45 4.13 -1.54
C VAL A 322 7.65 2.88 -0.70
N ASP A 323 8.51 1.97 -1.16
CA ASP A 323 8.85 0.77 -0.40
C ASP A 323 10.00 1.03 0.60
N GLN A 324 10.29 0.03 1.43
CA GLN A 324 11.36 0.08 2.43
C GLN A 324 12.78 0.22 1.85
N TYR A 325 12.95 0.10 0.52
CA TYR A 325 14.21 0.28 -0.19
C TYR A 325 14.25 1.62 -0.94
N ASN A 326 13.34 2.55 -0.62
CA ASN A 326 13.19 3.84 -1.30
C ASN A 326 12.92 3.74 -2.81
N ASN A 327 12.34 2.63 -3.29
CA ASN A 327 11.79 2.61 -4.64
C ASN A 327 10.45 3.34 -4.63
N ILE A 328 10.28 4.26 -5.58
CA ILE A 328 9.11 5.10 -5.74
C ILE A 328 8.25 4.52 -6.86
N TYR A 329 7.05 4.06 -6.53
CA TYR A 329 6.07 3.50 -7.46
C TYR A 329 5.03 4.56 -7.76
N ILE A 330 4.80 4.84 -9.04
CA ILE A 330 3.97 5.98 -9.47
C ILE A 330 2.90 5.47 -10.42
N MET A 331 1.64 5.81 -10.13
CA MET A 331 0.54 5.62 -11.06
C MET A 331 0.55 6.76 -12.08
N ASP A 332 1.17 6.52 -13.24
CA ASP A 332 1.28 7.47 -14.35
C ASP A 332 0.01 7.36 -15.22
N THR A 333 -1.09 7.93 -14.69
CA THR A 333 -2.46 7.60 -15.09
C THR A 333 -2.77 7.83 -16.55
N ASP A 334 -2.40 8.98 -17.12
CA ASP A 334 -2.74 9.28 -18.51
C ASP A 334 -1.85 8.49 -19.49
N ASN A 335 -0.71 7.96 -19.04
CA ASN A 335 0.08 6.99 -19.79
C ASN A 335 -0.36 5.54 -19.52
N SER A 336 -1.37 5.32 -18.66
CA SER A 336 -1.93 3.99 -18.33
C SER A 336 -0.85 2.98 -17.91
N ARG A 337 0.06 3.39 -17.01
CA ARG A 337 1.17 2.56 -16.55
C ARG A 337 1.53 2.82 -15.10
N VAL A 338 2.14 1.83 -14.45
CA VAL A 338 2.86 2.00 -13.19
C VAL A 338 4.34 2.03 -13.51
N VAL A 339 5.03 3.04 -13.01
CA VAL A 339 6.46 3.23 -13.23
C VAL A 339 7.18 3.25 -11.89
N LYS A 340 8.31 2.58 -11.82
CA LYS A 340 9.19 2.53 -10.65
C LYS A 340 10.40 3.42 -10.88
N TRP A 341 10.71 4.27 -9.91
CA TRP A 341 11.96 5.01 -9.82
C TRP A 341 12.76 4.53 -8.62
N SER A 342 13.94 3.98 -8.87
CA SER A 342 14.90 3.71 -7.81
C SER A 342 15.59 5.00 -7.37
N SER A 343 16.09 5.04 -6.14
CA SER A 343 16.84 6.18 -5.64
C SER A 343 17.99 6.56 -6.59
N ASN A 344 18.17 7.85 -6.83
CA ASN A 344 19.21 8.46 -7.68
C ASN A 344 19.14 8.14 -9.20
N GLN A 345 18.05 7.54 -9.69
CA GLN A 345 17.86 7.34 -11.13
C GLN A 345 17.22 8.56 -11.81
N LEU A 346 17.68 8.89 -13.02
CA LEU A 346 17.13 10.01 -13.82
C LEU A 346 15.88 9.62 -14.62
N SER A 347 15.59 8.33 -14.74
CA SER A 347 14.46 7.76 -15.47
C SER A 347 13.91 6.56 -14.73
N GLY A 348 12.63 6.28 -14.95
CA GLY A 348 11.93 5.16 -14.36
C GLY A 348 11.92 3.93 -15.25
N GLU A 349 11.38 2.87 -14.69
CA GLU A 349 11.14 1.58 -15.34
C GLU A 349 9.64 1.32 -15.35
N ILE A 350 9.08 0.98 -16.52
CA ILE A 350 7.68 0.56 -16.61
C ILE A 350 7.58 -0.85 -16.03
N ILE A 351 6.87 -0.99 -14.92
CA ILE A 351 6.72 -2.28 -14.25
C ILE A 351 5.35 -2.92 -14.51
N LEU A 352 4.33 -2.11 -14.78
CA LEU A 352 2.97 -2.56 -15.14
C LEU A 352 2.34 -1.59 -16.15
N GLY A 353 1.40 -2.07 -16.95
CA GLY A 353 0.69 -1.28 -17.94
C GLY A 353 1.54 -0.89 -19.14
N GLY A 354 1.29 0.29 -19.70
CA GLY A 354 2.05 0.83 -20.84
C GLY A 354 1.65 0.26 -22.21
N ASN A 355 0.74 -0.72 -22.24
CA ASN A 355 0.25 -1.35 -23.47
C ASN A 355 -1.05 -0.73 -24.00
N GLY A 356 -1.22 0.57 -23.75
CA GLY A 356 -2.42 1.34 -24.08
C GLY A 356 -3.55 1.18 -23.06
N SER A 357 -4.57 2.02 -23.20
CA SER A 357 -5.73 1.99 -22.31
C SER A 357 -6.73 0.92 -22.73
N GLY A 358 -7.24 0.12 -21.78
CA GLY A 358 -8.17 -0.94 -22.11
C GLY A 358 -8.47 -1.91 -20.97
N ILE A 359 -8.93 -3.11 -21.35
CA ILE A 359 -9.36 -4.18 -20.45
C ILE A 359 -8.54 -5.47 -20.60
N LYS A 360 -7.61 -5.50 -21.57
CA LYS A 360 -6.77 -6.68 -21.81
C LYS A 360 -5.72 -6.82 -20.70
N SER A 361 -5.02 -7.96 -20.69
CA SER A 361 -3.86 -8.15 -19.83
C SER A 361 -2.89 -6.98 -19.95
N ASN A 362 -2.37 -6.55 -18.80
CA ASN A 362 -1.44 -5.44 -18.67
C ASN A 362 -1.89 -4.13 -19.35
N GLN A 363 -3.21 -3.87 -19.41
CA GLN A 363 -3.81 -2.60 -19.79
C GLN A 363 -4.61 -2.01 -18.63
N PHE A 364 -4.58 -0.68 -18.52
CA PHE A 364 -5.34 0.05 -17.52
C PHE A 364 -6.31 1.03 -18.16
N LYS A 365 -7.50 1.21 -17.59
CA LYS A 365 -8.44 2.27 -18.00
C LYS A 365 -8.64 3.29 -16.89
N GLN A 366 -7.92 4.41 -17.00
CA GLN A 366 -7.92 5.48 -15.99
C GLN A 366 -7.63 4.92 -14.59
N ALA A 367 -6.55 4.14 -14.49
CA ALA A 367 -6.10 3.62 -13.21
C ALA A 367 -5.71 4.77 -12.28
N HIS A 368 -6.13 4.67 -11.03
CA HIS A 368 -6.20 5.83 -10.14
C HIS A 368 -5.21 5.77 -8.98
N SER A 369 -5.27 4.71 -8.20
CA SER A 369 -4.45 4.50 -7.01
C SER A 369 -3.71 3.17 -7.10
N LEU A 370 -2.56 3.11 -6.41
CA LEU A 370 -1.80 1.88 -6.24
C LEU A 370 -1.47 1.64 -4.76
N ALA A 371 -1.39 0.37 -4.37
CA ALA A 371 -0.95 -0.04 -3.05
C ALA A 371 -0.04 -1.27 -3.12
N LEU A 372 0.85 -1.41 -2.14
CA LEU A 372 1.78 -2.52 -2.01
C LEU A 372 1.40 -3.37 -0.79
N ASP A 373 1.49 -4.69 -0.89
CA ASP A 373 1.47 -5.56 0.28
C ASP A 373 2.88 -5.88 0.81
N LYS A 374 2.97 -6.63 1.92
CA LYS A 374 4.25 -7.04 2.53
C LYS A 374 5.12 -7.89 1.60
N GLN A 375 4.51 -8.62 0.67
CA GLN A 375 5.24 -9.42 -0.32
C GLN A 375 5.81 -8.53 -1.43
N GLY A 376 5.16 -7.40 -1.72
CA GLY A 376 5.50 -6.48 -2.81
C GLY A 376 4.58 -6.63 -4.01
N ASN A 377 3.44 -7.32 -3.86
CA ASN A 377 2.41 -7.35 -4.89
C ASN A 377 1.79 -5.95 -5.00
N ILE A 378 1.43 -5.57 -6.23
CA ILE A 378 0.86 -4.26 -6.53
C ILE A 378 -0.63 -4.40 -6.77
N PHE A 379 -1.42 -3.61 -6.06
CA PHE A 379 -2.85 -3.49 -6.27
C PHE A 379 -3.12 -2.17 -7.00
N VAL A 380 -3.92 -2.20 -8.06
CA VAL A 380 -4.28 -1.03 -8.86
C VAL A 380 -5.79 -0.91 -8.95
N THR A 381 -6.32 0.26 -8.62
CA THR A 381 -7.74 0.58 -8.87
C THR A 381 -7.91 1.09 -10.29
N GLU A 382 -8.91 0.56 -11.00
CA GLU A 382 -9.26 1.03 -12.34
C GLU A 382 -10.62 1.69 -12.33
N ARG A 383 -10.59 3.02 -12.31
CA ARG A 383 -11.79 3.85 -12.22
C ARG A 383 -12.82 3.51 -13.30
N LEU A 384 -12.39 3.44 -14.56
CA LEU A 384 -13.33 3.24 -15.68
C LEU A 384 -13.57 1.77 -16.02
N ASN A 385 -12.85 0.85 -15.37
CA ASN A 385 -13.12 -0.59 -15.46
C ASN A 385 -13.79 -1.14 -14.18
N HIS A 386 -14.16 -0.28 -13.22
CA HIS A 386 -14.94 -0.67 -12.03
C HIS A 386 -14.32 -1.82 -11.22
N ARG A 387 -12.99 -1.93 -11.19
CA ARG A 387 -12.30 -3.09 -10.61
C ARG A 387 -11.03 -2.72 -9.86
N VAL A 388 -10.54 -3.68 -9.09
CA VAL A 388 -9.18 -3.66 -8.50
C VAL A 388 -8.43 -4.89 -9.00
N GLN A 389 -7.24 -4.68 -9.56
CA GLN A 389 -6.35 -5.74 -10.02
C GLN A 389 -5.15 -5.89 -9.08
N MET A 390 -4.75 -7.12 -8.80
CA MET A 390 -3.52 -7.46 -8.10
C MET A 390 -2.51 -8.04 -9.09
N PHE A 391 -1.27 -7.55 -9.04
CA PHE A 391 -0.14 -8.04 -9.83
C PHE A 391 0.88 -8.64 -8.87
N GLN A 392 1.15 -9.92 -9.05
CA GLN A 392 2.03 -10.65 -8.15
C GLN A 392 3.48 -10.33 -8.48
N ILE A 393 4.32 -10.14 -7.47
CA ILE A 393 5.76 -10.04 -7.69
C ILE A 393 6.30 -11.44 -8.01
N ASP A 394 7.01 -11.56 -9.13
CA ASP A 394 7.72 -12.78 -9.50
C ASP A 394 8.93 -12.90 -8.56
N ASN A 395 8.96 -13.94 -7.73
CA ASN A 395 10.08 -14.25 -6.83
C ASN A 395 11.32 -14.74 -7.59
N GLN A 396 11.81 -13.98 -8.56
CA GLN A 396 13.20 -14.11 -8.97
C GLN A 396 14.04 -13.61 -7.81
N THR A 397 14.93 -14.48 -7.32
CA THR A 397 15.85 -14.28 -6.19
C THR A 397 16.15 -12.79 -5.96
N ILE A 398 15.67 -12.26 -4.84
CA ILE A 398 16.10 -10.96 -4.31
C ILE A 398 17.59 -11.14 -4.01
N THR A 399 18.46 -10.82 -4.97
CA THR A 399 19.90 -10.81 -4.74
C THR A 399 20.27 -9.47 -4.13
N CYS A 400 20.43 -9.47 -2.81
CA CYS A 400 21.41 -8.64 -2.14
C CYS A 400 22.72 -9.45 -2.09
#